data_AF-A0A969NLK1-F1
#
_entry.id   AF-A0A969NLK1-F1
#
_cell.length_a   1.000
_cell.length_b   1.000
_cell.length_c   1.000
_cell.angle_alpha   90.00
_cell.angle_beta   90.00
_cell.angle_gamma   90.00
#
_symmetry.space_group_name_H-M   'P 1'
#
loop_
_entity.id
_entity.type
_entity.pdbx_description
1 polymer ?
#
loop_
_entity_poly.entity_id
_entity_poly.type
_entity_poly.pdbx_seq_one_letter_code
_entity_poly.pdbx_strand_id
1 'polypeptide(L)'
;MKTYLNLGCGSRLHKEWTNIDFVSNNEHVKAHNLLQGIPFNDETFQVVYHSHVLEHFTKTDGEKFIQACFRVLKKGGIIRIAVPNLEQIAREYLKNMELALKGETHAQHDYNWIMLEMYDQVVRSKSGGDMAAYIFQEQIPNEEYIYQRLGEEGRNLRKNICRK
;
A
#
# COMPACT_ATOMS: atom_id res chain seq x y z
N MET A 1 11.76 -24.56 -6.76
CA MET A 1 10.92 -23.78 -5.82
C MET A 1 11.45 -22.34 -5.84
N LYS A 2 10.58 -21.34 -5.98
CA LYS A 2 11.00 -19.92 -6.00
C LYS A 2 11.53 -19.51 -4.63
N THR A 3 12.56 -18.66 -4.61
CA THR A 3 13.26 -18.25 -3.37
C THR A 3 12.75 -16.93 -2.79
N TYR A 4 11.84 -16.25 -3.47
CA TYR A 4 11.31 -14.95 -3.08
C TYR A 4 9.79 -15.01 -2.89
N LEU A 5 9.29 -14.34 -1.85
CA LEU A 5 7.88 -14.31 -1.47
C LEU A 5 7.35 -12.88 -1.45
N ASN A 6 6.26 -12.64 -2.18
CA ASN A 6 5.54 -11.37 -2.24
C ASN A 6 4.15 -11.57 -1.62
N LEU A 7 3.89 -10.90 -0.50
CA LEU A 7 2.64 -11.01 0.26
C LEU A 7 1.78 -9.76 0.03
N GLY A 8 0.50 -9.96 -0.30
CA GLY A 8 -0.40 -8.87 -0.70
C GLY A 8 0.02 -8.24 -2.03
N CYS A 9 0.27 -9.09 -3.04
CA CYS A 9 0.87 -8.62 -4.29
C CYS A 9 -0.04 -7.71 -5.14
N GLY A 10 -1.35 -7.73 -4.92
CA GLY A 10 -2.34 -7.09 -5.79
C GLY A 10 -2.09 -7.44 -7.26
N SER A 11 -1.99 -6.41 -8.11
CA SER A 11 -1.61 -6.54 -9.52
C SER A 11 -0.09 -6.55 -9.77
N ARG A 12 0.73 -6.35 -8.74
CA ARG A 12 2.20 -6.29 -8.80
C ARG A 12 2.80 -7.67 -8.62
N LEU A 13 2.75 -8.48 -9.66
CA LEU A 13 3.31 -9.83 -9.68
C LEU A 13 4.63 -9.88 -10.45
N HIS A 14 5.55 -10.72 -9.97
CA HIS A 14 6.75 -11.09 -10.72
C HIS A 14 6.82 -12.61 -10.86
N LYS A 15 7.12 -13.10 -12.06
CA LYS A 15 7.12 -14.55 -12.37
C LYS A 15 8.13 -15.34 -11.55
N GLU A 16 9.24 -14.73 -11.14
CA GLU A 16 10.27 -15.36 -10.30
C GLU A 16 9.91 -15.33 -8.80
N TRP A 17 8.81 -14.68 -8.42
CA TRP A 17 8.34 -14.60 -7.03
C TRP A 17 7.14 -15.51 -6.82
N THR A 18 7.05 -16.08 -5.63
CA THR A 18 5.81 -16.66 -5.13
C THR A 18 4.93 -15.51 -4.68
N ASN A 19 3.76 -15.33 -5.29
CA ASN A 19 2.87 -14.21 -5.00
C ASN A 19 1.64 -14.72 -4.24
N ILE A 20 1.27 -14.05 -3.15
CA ILE A 20 0.06 -14.30 -2.37
C ILE A 20 -0.78 -13.03 -2.34
N ASP A 21 -2.10 -13.17 -2.47
CA ASP A 21 -3.06 -12.11 -2.19
C ASP A 21 -4.34 -12.69 -1.56
N PHE A 22 -5.17 -11.86 -0.94
CA PHE A 22 -6.42 -12.29 -0.30
C PHE A 22 -7.42 -12.83 -1.33
N VAL A 23 -7.51 -12.17 -2.49
CA VAL A 23 -8.36 -12.58 -3.62
C VAL A 23 -7.54 -12.50 -4.90
N SER A 24 -7.59 -13.54 -5.74
CA SER A 24 -6.99 -13.47 -7.06
C SER A 24 -7.67 -14.37 -8.07
N ASN A 25 -7.77 -13.88 -9.30
CA ASN A 25 -8.15 -14.64 -10.50
C ASN A 25 -6.95 -14.91 -11.42
N ASN A 26 -5.73 -14.61 -10.96
CA ASN A 26 -4.49 -14.79 -11.72
C ASN A 26 -3.80 -16.09 -11.31
N GLU A 27 -3.50 -16.95 -12.28
CA GLU A 27 -2.87 -18.27 -12.05
C GLU A 27 -1.48 -18.20 -11.37
N HIS A 28 -0.80 -17.05 -11.41
CA HIS A 28 0.50 -16.84 -10.78
C HIS A 28 0.42 -16.30 -9.34
N VAL A 29 -0.79 -16.16 -8.80
CA VAL A 29 -1.06 -15.63 -7.45
C VAL A 29 -1.85 -16.66 -6.65
N LYS A 30 -1.33 -17.06 -5.50
CA LYS A 30 -2.03 -17.94 -4.57
C LYS A 30 -2.99 -17.11 -3.72
N ALA A 31 -4.29 -17.31 -3.91
CA ALA A 31 -5.32 -16.72 -3.05
C ALA A 31 -5.22 -17.31 -1.63
N HIS A 32 -4.94 -16.48 -0.64
CA HIS A 32 -4.77 -16.92 0.76
C HIS A 32 -4.98 -15.76 1.74
N ASN A 33 -5.70 -16.03 2.83
CA ASN A 33 -5.88 -15.08 3.91
C ASN A 33 -4.67 -15.08 4.86
N LEU A 34 -3.89 -14.00 4.86
CA LEU A 34 -2.69 -13.86 5.70
C LEU A 34 -3.00 -13.78 7.21
N LEU A 35 -4.25 -13.51 7.62
CA LEU A 35 -4.68 -13.65 9.02
C LEU A 35 -4.64 -15.12 9.50
N GLN A 36 -4.66 -16.08 8.59
CA GLN A 36 -4.51 -17.50 8.87
C GLN A 36 -3.04 -17.95 8.86
N GLY A 37 -2.10 -17.00 8.78
CA GLY A 37 -0.67 -17.26 8.68
C GLY A 37 -0.20 -17.46 7.24
N ILE A 38 1.11 -17.69 7.08
CA ILE A 38 1.75 -17.89 5.77
C ILE A 38 1.84 -19.39 5.46
N PRO A 39 1.25 -19.88 4.36
CA PRO A 39 1.06 -21.32 4.09
C PRO A 39 2.30 -21.96 3.44
N PHE A 40 3.45 -21.78 4.09
CA PHE A 40 4.75 -22.33 3.70
C PHE A 40 5.52 -22.79 4.92
N ASN A 41 6.48 -23.70 4.68
CA ASN A 41 7.34 -24.25 5.72
C ASN A 41 8.35 -23.21 6.22
N ASP A 42 8.94 -23.51 7.36
CA ASP A 42 10.00 -22.72 7.96
C ASP A 42 11.21 -22.65 7.03
N GLU A 43 12.00 -21.57 7.12
CA GLU A 43 13.26 -21.41 6.38
C GLU A 43 13.15 -21.67 4.86
N THR A 44 12.04 -21.26 4.24
CA THR A 44 11.77 -21.51 2.81
C THR A 44 12.35 -20.42 1.90
N PHE A 45 12.21 -19.15 2.27
CA PHE A 45 12.48 -18.01 1.39
C PHE A 45 13.75 -17.26 1.78
N GLN A 46 14.46 -16.74 0.78
CA GLN A 46 15.59 -15.83 0.98
C GLN A 46 15.12 -14.38 1.17
N VAL A 47 14.02 -14.01 0.51
CA VAL A 47 13.42 -12.67 0.63
C VAL A 47 11.92 -12.79 0.83
N VAL A 48 11.40 -12.03 1.79
CA VAL A 48 9.97 -11.76 1.96
C VAL A 48 9.74 -10.27 1.74
N TYR A 49 8.76 -9.94 0.91
CA TYR A 49 8.36 -8.57 0.61
C TYR A 49 6.86 -8.41 0.82
N HIS A 50 6.48 -7.27 1.39
CA HIS A 50 5.12 -6.77 1.31
C HIS A 50 5.10 -5.24 1.29
N SER A 51 4.11 -4.70 0.58
CA SER A 51 3.83 -3.26 0.52
C SER A 51 2.35 -3.06 0.72
N HIS A 52 1.97 -2.11 1.56
CA HIS A 52 0.59 -1.79 1.89
C HIS A 52 -0.25 -2.98 2.42
N VAL A 53 0.30 -3.67 3.42
CA VAL A 53 -0.29 -4.90 3.99
C VAL A 53 -0.35 -4.80 5.50
N LEU A 54 0.77 -4.50 6.16
CA LEU A 54 0.90 -4.56 7.61
C LEU A 54 -0.02 -3.57 8.32
N GLU A 55 -0.27 -2.39 7.73
CA GLU A 55 -1.13 -1.35 8.29
C GLU A 55 -2.61 -1.75 8.40
N HIS A 56 -3.02 -2.81 7.70
CA HIS A 56 -4.39 -3.31 7.73
C HIS A 56 -4.64 -4.34 8.84
N PHE A 57 -3.59 -4.74 9.57
CA PHE A 57 -3.74 -5.68 10.69
C PHE A 57 -3.99 -4.94 11.99
N THR A 58 -4.73 -5.57 12.90
CA THR A 58 -4.70 -5.17 14.31
C THR A 58 -3.27 -5.33 14.84
N LYS A 59 -2.91 -4.64 15.93
CA LYS A 59 -1.58 -4.77 16.54
C LYS A 59 -1.21 -6.24 16.83
N THR A 60 -2.14 -6.98 17.43
CA THR A 60 -1.96 -8.40 17.76
C THR A 60 -1.77 -9.27 16.52
N ASP A 61 -2.56 -9.04 15.46
CA ASP A 61 -2.44 -9.85 14.24
C ASP A 61 -1.22 -9.45 13.40
N GLY A 62 -0.81 -8.17 13.46
CA GLY A 62 0.43 -7.69 12.86
C GLY A 62 1.67 -8.35 13.48
N GLU A 63 1.71 -8.48 14.82
CA GLU A 63 2.78 -9.20 15.51
C GLU A 63 2.86 -10.67 15.05
N LYS A 64 1.72 -11.38 14.98
CA LYS A 64 1.65 -12.76 14.46
C LYS A 64 2.09 -12.84 13.00
N PHE A 65 1.69 -11.87 12.18
CA PHE A 65 2.05 -11.81 10.76
C PHE A 65 3.56 -11.65 10.58
N ILE A 66 4.20 -10.73 11.32
CA ILE A 66 5.65 -10.54 11.29
C ILE A 66 6.39 -11.78 11.79
N GLN A 67 5.90 -12.45 12.83
CA GLN A 67 6.46 -13.74 13.27
C GLN A 67 6.35 -14.81 12.19
N ALA A 68 5.22 -14.88 11.46
CA ALA A 68 5.06 -15.79 10.34
C ALA A 68 6.03 -15.45 9.19
N CYS A 69 6.24 -14.17 8.88
CA CYS A 69 7.25 -13.73 7.90
C CYS A 69 8.66 -14.16 8.31
N PHE A 70 9.01 -14.00 9.59
CA PHE A 70 10.30 -14.44 10.12
C PHE A 70 10.47 -15.96 10.03
N ARG A 71 9.44 -16.72 10.42
CA ARG A 71 9.45 -18.19 10.37
C ARG A 71 9.77 -18.73 8.98
N VAL A 72 9.17 -18.16 7.93
CA VAL A 72 9.37 -18.63 6.55
C VAL A 72 10.69 -18.14 5.92
N LEU A 73 11.42 -17.23 6.56
CA LEU A 73 12.73 -16.77 6.10
C LEU A 73 13.83 -17.76 6.48
N LYS A 74 14.73 -18.01 5.53
CA LYS A 74 16.00 -18.68 5.79
C LYS A 74 16.86 -17.87 6.74
N LYS A 75 17.77 -18.52 7.46
CA LYS A 75 18.83 -17.84 8.21
C LYS A 75 19.59 -16.88 7.29
N GLY A 76 19.73 -15.63 7.72
CA GLY A 76 20.33 -14.55 6.92
C GLY A 76 19.44 -14.00 5.81
N GLY A 77 18.17 -14.43 5.71
CA GLY A 77 17.20 -13.90 4.77
C GLY A 77 16.77 -12.47 5.10
N ILE A 78 16.20 -11.79 4.10
CA ILE A 78 15.82 -10.37 4.18
C ILE A 78 14.31 -10.23 4.14
N ILE A 79 13.76 -9.45 5.06
CA ILE A 79 12.39 -8.92 4.92
C ILE A 79 12.45 -7.46 4.47
N ARG A 80 11.63 -7.10 3.48
CA ARG A 80 11.41 -5.70 3.07
C ARG A 80 9.95 -5.35 3.27
N ILE A 81 9.73 -4.30 4.06
CA ILE A 81 8.41 -3.81 4.44
C ILE A 81 8.26 -2.39 3.90
N ALA A 82 7.18 -2.15 3.16
CA ALA A 82 6.76 -0.79 2.78
C ALA A 82 5.35 -0.54 3.36
N VAL A 83 5.21 0.55 4.12
CA VAL A 83 3.96 0.99 4.74
C VAL A 83 3.87 2.52 4.67
N PRO A 84 2.67 3.11 4.76
CA PRO A 84 2.50 4.55 4.86
C PRO A 84 3.30 5.15 6.03
N ASN A 85 3.95 6.29 5.78
CA ASN A 85 4.64 7.05 6.82
C ASN A 85 3.66 7.98 7.53
N LEU A 86 3.09 7.52 8.64
CA LEU A 86 2.12 8.30 9.42
C LEU A 86 2.67 9.66 9.89
N GLU A 87 3.95 9.73 10.25
CA GLU A 87 4.56 11.00 10.68
C GLU A 87 4.55 12.03 9.54
N GLN A 88 4.97 11.62 8.34
CA GLN A 88 4.98 12.51 7.18
C GLN A 88 3.55 12.93 6.79
N ILE A 89 2.59 12.01 6.88
CA ILE A 89 1.17 12.31 6.63
C ILE A 89 0.65 13.33 7.64
N ALA A 90 0.91 13.14 8.93
CA ALA A 90 0.47 14.06 9.99
C ALA A 90 1.10 15.46 9.87
N ARG A 91 2.39 15.53 9.54
CA ARG A 91 3.09 16.81 9.31
C ARG A 91 2.49 17.58 8.14
N GLU A 92 2.18 16.89 7.05
CA GLU A 92 1.58 17.52 5.86
C GLU A 92 0.11 17.86 6.08
N TYR A 93 -0.62 17.10 6.90
CA TYR A 93 -1.94 17.50 7.39
C TYR A 93 -1.90 18.84 8.12
N LEU A 94 -1.05 18.96 9.15
CA LEU A 94 -0.94 20.20 9.93
C LEU A 94 -0.51 21.39 9.08
N LYS A 95 0.51 21.21 8.24
CA LYS A 95 1.01 22.23 7.32
C LYS A 95 -0.09 22.74 6.37
N ASN A 96 -0.77 21.84 5.67
CA ASN A 96 -1.78 22.25 4.68
C ASN A 96 -3.04 22.82 5.35
N MET A 97 -3.38 22.37 6.57
CA MET A 97 -4.42 22.98 7.38
C MET A 97 -4.10 24.43 7.71
N GLU A 98 -2.90 24.71 8.20
CA GLU A 98 -2.47 26.08 8.55
C GLU A 98 -2.44 27.02 7.34
N LEU A 99 -1.96 26.54 6.19
CA LEU A 99 -1.92 27.32 4.95
C LEU A 99 -3.34 27.58 4.41
N ALA A 100 -4.23 26.59 4.47
CA ALA A 100 -5.63 26.74 4.08
C ALA A 100 -6.36 27.77 4.95
N LEU A 101 -6.13 27.75 6.27
CA LEU A 101 -6.69 28.75 7.21
C LEU A 101 -6.19 30.18 6.95
N LYS A 102 -5.02 30.34 6.34
CA LYS A 102 -4.48 31.64 5.90
C LYS A 102 -5.04 32.10 4.55
N GLY A 103 -5.90 31.29 3.92
CA GLY A 103 -6.54 31.62 2.64
C GLY A 103 -5.73 31.23 1.40
N GLU A 104 -4.70 30.39 1.54
CA GLU A 104 -3.95 29.90 0.39
C GLU A 104 -4.78 28.89 -0.42
N THR A 105 -5.16 29.28 -1.64
CA THR A 105 -6.11 28.52 -2.46
C THR A 105 -5.63 27.11 -2.79
N HIS A 106 -4.34 26.90 -3.07
CA HIS A 106 -3.81 25.57 -3.35
C HIS A 106 -3.84 24.65 -2.11
N ALA A 107 -3.72 25.22 -0.91
CA ALA A 107 -3.54 24.46 0.31
C ALA A 107 -4.84 23.76 0.72
N GLN A 108 -5.99 24.30 0.31
CA GLN A 108 -7.28 23.64 0.51
C GLN A 108 -7.35 22.30 -0.22
N HIS A 109 -6.81 22.22 -1.45
CA HIS A 109 -6.79 20.98 -2.22
C HIS A 109 -5.80 19.97 -1.62
N ASP A 110 -4.62 20.42 -1.22
CA ASP A 110 -3.60 19.59 -0.56
C ASP A 110 -4.07 19.06 0.79
N TYR A 111 -4.77 19.90 1.56
CA TYR A 111 -5.43 19.54 2.81
C TYR A 111 -6.49 18.46 2.60
N ASN A 112 -7.35 18.62 1.58
CA ASN A 112 -8.37 17.62 1.27
C ASN A 112 -7.71 16.29 0.86
N TRP A 113 -6.66 16.33 0.05
CA TRP A 113 -5.92 15.13 -0.34
C TRP A 113 -5.28 14.42 0.86
N ILE A 114 -4.55 15.13 1.70
CA ILE A 114 -3.81 14.50 2.81
C ILE A 114 -4.76 13.92 3.87
N MET A 115 -5.95 14.48 4.02
CA MET A 115 -7.03 13.89 4.82
C MET A 115 -7.50 12.56 4.24
N LEU A 116 -7.75 12.49 2.93
CA LEU A 116 -8.08 11.23 2.26
C LEU A 116 -6.96 10.21 2.40
N GLU A 117 -5.71 10.61 2.16
CA GLU A 117 -4.54 9.75 2.33
C GLU A 117 -4.39 9.24 3.76
N MET A 118 -4.73 10.03 4.77
CA MET A 118 -4.69 9.58 6.16
C MET A 118 -5.78 8.55 6.47
N TYR A 119 -7.03 8.83 6.09
CA TYR A 119 -8.16 8.00 6.47
C TYR A 119 -8.31 6.74 5.62
N ASP A 120 -8.08 6.80 4.32
CA ASP A 120 -8.26 5.63 3.44
C ASP A 120 -7.28 4.50 3.74
N GLN A 121 -6.14 4.80 4.35
CA GLN A 121 -5.19 3.78 4.79
C GLN A 121 -5.73 2.96 5.98
N VAL A 122 -6.63 3.56 6.78
CA VAL A 122 -7.09 2.98 8.06
C VAL A 122 -8.53 2.48 7.99
N VAL A 123 -9.43 3.16 7.26
CA VAL A 123 -10.88 2.91 7.32
C VAL A 123 -11.55 2.65 5.96
N ARG A 124 -10.78 2.30 4.92
CA ARG A 124 -11.38 1.98 3.60
C ARG A 124 -12.37 0.81 3.66
N SER A 125 -13.51 0.97 3.00
CA SER A 125 -14.55 -0.06 2.86
C SER A 125 -14.63 -0.66 1.44
N LYS A 126 -13.92 -0.07 0.48
CA LYS A 126 -13.89 -0.49 -0.94
C LYS A 126 -12.46 -0.40 -1.50
N SER A 127 -12.20 -1.18 -2.54
CA SER A 127 -10.91 -1.13 -3.25
C SER A 127 -10.64 0.28 -3.80
N GLY A 128 -9.43 0.78 -3.59
CA GLY A 128 -9.00 2.13 -4.01
C GLY A 128 -9.53 3.29 -3.14
N GLY A 129 -10.53 3.07 -2.30
CA GLY A 129 -11.08 4.10 -1.41
C GLY A 129 -11.62 5.34 -2.13
N ASP A 130 -11.65 6.46 -1.42
CA ASP A 130 -12.01 7.77 -1.95
C ASP A 130 -10.81 8.50 -2.56
N MET A 131 -9.57 8.11 -2.22
CA MET A 131 -8.35 8.52 -2.92
C MET A 131 -8.44 8.19 -4.42
N ALA A 132 -8.89 6.98 -4.78
CA ALA A 132 -9.10 6.61 -6.17
C ALA A 132 -10.14 7.53 -6.84
N ALA A 133 -11.28 7.76 -6.18
CA ALA A 133 -12.31 8.66 -6.70
C ALA A 133 -11.77 10.09 -6.92
N TYR A 134 -10.87 10.57 -6.05
CA TYR A 134 -10.22 11.86 -6.20
C TYR A 134 -9.27 11.91 -7.40
N ILE A 135 -8.40 10.90 -7.56
CA ILE A 135 -7.46 10.82 -8.69
C ILE A 135 -8.19 10.70 -10.04
N PHE A 136 -9.38 10.09 -10.06
CA PHE A 136 -10.12 9.85 -11.30
C PHE A 136 -11.07 10.99 -11.71
N GLN A 137 -10.99 12.14 -11.05
CA GLN A 137 -11.68 13.35 -11.53
C GLN A 137 -11.10 13.81 -12.88
N GLU A 138 -11.93 14.45 -13.71
CA GLU A 138 -11.50 14.99 -15.01
C GLU A 138 -10.31 15.95 -14.85
N GLN A 139 -10.37 16.81 -13.84
CA GLN A 139 -9.31 17.74 -13.48
C GLN A 139 -8.92 17.52 -12.02
N ILE A 140 -7.62 17.36 -11.78
CA ILE A 140 -7.07 17.26 -10.43
C ILE A 140 -6.41 18.60 -10.11
N PRO A 141 -6.92 19.37 -9.14
CA PRO A 141 -6.44 20.73 -8.88
C PRO A 141 -5.02 20.79 -8.30
N ASN A 142 -4.53 19.69 -7.73
CA ASN A 142 -3.22 19.58 -7.07
C ASN A 142 -2.45 18.32 -7.49
N GLU A 143 -2.44 18.04 -8.80
CA GLU A 143 -1.83 16.83 -9.37
C GLU A 143 -0.37 16.61 -8.94
N GLU A 144 0.45 17.66 -9.00
CA GLU A 144 1.87 17.57 -8.67
C GLU A 144 2.09 17.15 -7.20
N TYR A 145 1.33 17.73 -6.27
CA TYR A 145 1.37 17.37 -4.86
C TYR A 145 1.04 15.89 -4.68
N ILE A 146 -0.06 15.41 -5.28
CA ILE A 146 -0.50 14.02 -5.20
C ILE A 146 0.57 13.06 -5.72
N TYR A 147 1.20 13.38 -6.84
CA TYR A 147 2.24 12.53 -7.42
C TYR A 147 3.56 12.54 -6.65
N GLN A 148 3.87 13.62 -5.92
CA GLN A 148 4.98 13.60 -4.98
C GLN A 148 4.73 12.64 -3.81
N ARG A 149 3.46 12.48 -3.40
CA ARG A 149 3.06 11.56 -2.33
C ARG A 149 3.00 10.10 -2.77
N LEU A 150 2.32 9.83 -3.88
CA LEU A 150 2.11 8.47 -4.40
C LEU A 150 3.27 7.94 -5.24
N GLY A 151 4.20 8.81 -5.64
CA GLY A 151 5.28 8.48 -6.54
C GLY A 151 4.80 7.97 -7.90
N GLU A 152 5.59 7.08 -8.51
CA GLU A 152 5.28 6.51 -9.83
C GLU A 152 4.02 5.63 -9.81
N GLU A 153 3.59 5.11 -8.67
CA GLU A 153 2.39 4.29 -8.60
C GLU A 153 1.14 5.11 -8.89
N GLY A 154 1.02 6.29 -8.27
CA GLY A 154 -0.08 7.22 -8.54
C GLY A 154 -0.10 7.69 -9.98
N ARG A 155 1.07 8.02 -10.56
CA ARG A 155 1.19 8.41 -11.97
C ARG A 155 0.70 7.33 -12.93
N ASN A 156 1.05 6.07 -12.66
CA ASN A 156 0.65 4.95 -13.49
C ASN A 156 -0.83 4.59 -13.34
N LEU A 157 -1.39 4.74 -12.14
CA LEU A 157 -2.81 4.50 -11.88
C LEU A 157 -3.70 5.36 -12.79
N ARG A 158 -3.37 6.65 -12.96
CA ARG A 158 -4.11 7.56 -13.85
C ARG A 158 -3.93 7.21 -15.34
N LYS A 159 -2.69 6.95 -15.78
CA LYS A 159 -2.37 6.65 -17.19
C LYS A 159 -3.08 5.41 -17.74
N ASN A 160 -3.31 4.41 -16.90
CA ASN A 160 -3.92 3.14 -17.33
C ASN A 160 -5.43 3.23 -17.63
N ILE A 161 -6.11 4.33 -17.26
CA ILE A 161 -7.54 4.52 -17.52
C ILE A 161 -7.80 5.53 -18.62
N CYS A 162 -6.98 6.58 -18.81
CA CYS A 162 -7.08 7.47 -19.97
C CYS A 162 -6.79 6.78 -21.33
N ARG A 163 -6.45 5.47 -21.31
CA ARG A 163 -6.26 4.60 -22.48
C ARG A 163 -7.41 3.60 -22.70
N LYS A 164 -8.46 3.64 -21.89
CA LYS A 164 -9.74 2.96 -22.15
C LYS A 164 -10.73 3.97 -22.69
#